data_AF-A0A2S6GSU7-F1
#
_entry.id   AF-A0A2S6GSU7-F1
#
_cell.length_a   1.000
_cell.length_b   1.000
_cell.length_c   1.000
_cell.angle_alpha   90.00
_cell.angle_beta   90.00
_cell.angle_gamma   90.00
#
_symmetry.space_group_name_H-M   'P 1'
#
loop_
_entity.id
_entity.type
_entity.pdbx_description
1 polymer ?
#
loop_
_entity_poly.entity_id
_entity_poly.type
_entity_poly.pdbx_seq_one_letter_code
_entity_poly.pdbx_strand_id
1 'polypeptide(L)'
;MLDGEPAADARAVLGDLRSWLMTHDNWTRITALIHQLAHHIATNDTAAAEQVIAELESYSPLRLTRITHDDGGSAPPETLEASAEVVESLREDPPTPNVVP
;
A
#
# COMPACT_ATOMS: atom_id res chain seq x y z
N MET A 1 -13.37 6.17 -5.52
CA MET A 1 -11.97 6.10 -5.96
C MET A 1 -11.20 6.95 -4.98
N LEU A 2 -10.11 6.44 -4.40
CA LEU A 2 -9.27 7.25 -3.51
C LEU A 2 -8.68 8.38 -4.36
N ASP A 3 -9.04 9.62 -4.04
CA ASP A 3 -8.53 10.82 -4.70
C ASP A 3 -7.81 11.71 -3.69
N GLY A 4 -6.83 12.48 -4.15
CA GLY A 4 -6.08 13.43 -3.32
C GLY A 4 -4.96 12.84 -2.45
N GLU A 5 -4.79 13.40 -1.25
CA GLU A 5 -3.73 13.07 -0.28
C GLU A 5 -3.63 11.57 0.10
N PRO A 6 -4.73 10.82 0.37
CA PRO A 6 -4.61 9.42 0.79
C PRO A 6 -4.11 8.48 -0.32
N ALA A 7 -4.40 8.79 -1.59
CA ALA A 7 -3.87 8.02 -2.72
C ALA A 7 -2.36 8.26 -2.92
N ALA A 8 -1.87 9.47 -2.63
CA ALA A 8 -0.45 9.77 -2.67
C ALA A 8 0.31 9.06 -1.54
N ASP A 9 -0.28 9.05 -0.34
CA ASP A 9 0.29 8.41 0.83
C ASP A 9 0.40 6.88 0.66
N ALA A 10 -0.70 6.24 0.22
CA ALA A 10 -0.70 4.82 -0.11
C ALA A 10 0.40 4.45 -1.14
N ARG A 11 0.56 5.24 -2.20
CA ARG A 11 1.61 4.99 -3.20
C ARG A 11 3.02 5.15 -2.63
N ALA A 12 3.23 6.13 -1.75
CA ALA A 12 4.51 6.33 -1.09
C ALA A 12 4.88 5.12 -0.22
N VAL A 13 3.93 4.66 0.61
CA VAL A 13 4.10 3.50 1.49
C VAL A 13 4.34 2.22 0.68
N LEU A 14 3.48 1.93 -0.30
CA LEU A 14 3.60 0.74 -1.15
C LEU A 14 4.89 0.74 -1.98
N GLY A 15 5.34 1.91 -2.45
CA GLY A 15 6.60 2.06 -3.18
C GLY A 15 7.85 1.82 -2.33
N ASP A 16 7.74 1.99 -1.01
CA ASP A 16 8.83 1.78 -0.06
C ASP A 16 8.92 0.32 0.43
N LEU A 17 7.86 -0.49 0.26
CA LEU A 17 7.82 -1.91 0.69
C LEU A 17 9.04 -2.73 0.24
N ARG A 18 9.55 -2.48 -0.97
CA ARG A 18 10.75 -3.17 -1.50
C ARG A 18 12.01 -2.94 -0.67
N SER A 19 12.05 -1.83 0.07
CA SER A 19 13.16 -1.43 0.93
C SER A 19 12.94 -1.85 2.39
N TRP A 20 11.78 -2.42 2.72
CA TRP A 20 11.48 -2.87 4.07
C TRP A 20 12.14 -4.22 4.32
N LEU A 21 12.67 -4.37 5.53
CA LEU A 21 13.22 -5.62 6.03
C LEU A 21 12.43 -5.99 7.28
N MET A 22 11.65 -7.05 7.18
CA MET A 22 10.72 -7.48 8.23
C MET A 22 10.74 -8.99 8.38
N THR A 23 10.26 -9.46 9.54
CA THR A 23 10.05 -10.89 9.77
C THR A 23 8.92 -11.43 8.91
N HIS A 24 8.90 -12.74 8.66
CA HIS A 24 7.84 -13.39 7.89
C HIS A 24 6.43 -13.10 8.45
N ASP A 25 6.25 -13.17 9.78
CA ASP A 25 4.97 -12.86 10.44
C ASP A 25 4.47 -11.44 10.12
N ASN A 26 5.37 -10.46 10.10
CA ASN A 26 5.03 -9.09 9.70
C ASN A 26 4.71 -9.02 8.20
N TRP A 27 5.44 -9.71 7.35
CA TRP A 27 5.12 -9.78 5.93
C TRP A 27 3.74 -10.38 5.67
N THR A 28 3.35 -11.47 6.34
CA THR A 28 2.00 -12.04 6.23
C THR A 28 0.91 -11.02 6.59
N ARG A 29 1.13 -10.22 7.64
CA ARG A 29 0.21 -9.14 8.01
C ARG A 29 0.15 -8.05 6.93
N ILE A 30 1.30 -7.61 6.43
CA ILE A 30 1.39 -6.62 5.35
C ILE A 30 0.62 -7.12 4.11
N THR A 31 0.83 -8.37 3.69
CA THR A 31 0.12 -8.97 2.56
C THR A 31 -1.39 -8.90 2.78
N ALA A 32 -1.87 -9.31 3.95
CA ALA A 32 -3.29 -9.26 4.28
C ALA A 32 -3.86 -7.82 4.27
N LEU A 33 -3.09 -6.84 4.71
CA LEU A 33 -3.47 -5.43 4.66
C LEU A 33 -3.55 -4.91 3.22
N ILE A 34 -2.61 -5.28 2.35
CA ILE A 34 -2.66 -4.90 0.93
C ILE A 34 -3.90 -5.49 0.25
N HIS A 35 -4.24 -6.76 0.53
CA HIS A 35 -5.48 -7.35 0.01
C HIS A 35 -6.74 -6.65 0.52
N GLN A 36 -6.77 -6.25 1.80
CA GLN A 36 -7.87 -5.46 2.35
C GLN A 36 -7.95 -4.08 1.68
N LEU A 37 -6.81 -3.42 1.48
CA LEU A 37 -6.74 -2.14 0.78
C LEU A 37 -7.29 -2.26 -0.64
N ALA A 38 -6.88 -3.29 -1.39
CA ALA A 38 -7.41 -3.58 -2.72
C ALA A 38 -8.94 -3.77 -2.71
N HIS A 39 -9.45 -4.51 -1.73
CA HIS A 39 -10.88 -4.72 -1.56
C HIS A 39 -11.64 -3.42 -1.26
N HIS A 40 -11.13 -2.58 -0.37
CA HIS A 40 -11.75 -1.30 -0.02
C HIS A 40 -11.69 -0.29 -1.17
N ILE A 41 -10.61 -0.27 -1.95
CA ILE A 41 -10.51 0.52 -3.18
C ILE A 41 -11.55 0.05 -4.20
N ALA A 42 -11.67 -1.25 -4.43
CA ALA A 42 -12.64 -1.82 -5.36
C ALA A 42 -14.10 -1.57 -4.95
N THR A 43 -14.39 -1.57 -3.64
CA THR A 43 -15.72 -1.29 -3.08
C THR A 43 -16.00 0.20 -2.89
N ASN A 44 -15.05 1.08 -3.22
CA ASN A 44 -15.14 2.53 -3.03
C ASN A 44 -15.28 2.96 -1.55
N ASP A 45 -14.88 2.10 -0.62
CA ASP A 45 -14.92 2.38 0.82
C ASP A 45 -13.66 3.15 1.24
N THR A 46 -13.68 4.47 1.02
CA THR A 46 -12.52 5.33 1.26
C THR A 46 -12.14 5.38 2.73
N ALA A 47 -13.12 5.40 3.64
CA ALA A 47 -12.87 5.47 5.08
C ALA A 47 -12.19 4.19 5.61
N ALA A 48 -12.57 3.02 5.09
CA ALA A 48 -11.87 1.78 5.40
C ALA A 48 -10.47 1.73 4.77
N ALA A 49 -10.33 2.19 3.52
CA ALA A 49 -9.04 2.24 2.84
C ALA A 49 -8.03 3.16 3.57
N GLU A 50 -8.46 4.33 4.05
CA GLU A 50 -7.64 5.25 4.84
C GLU A 50 -7.16 4.62 6.16
N GLN A 51 -8.02 3.86 6.84
CA GLN A 51 -7.63 3.13 8.05
C GLN A 51 -6.57 2.07 7.77
N VAL A 52 -6.69 1.35 6.64
CA VAL A 52 -5.70 0.34 6.24
C VAL A 52 -4.38 0.99 5.84
N ILE A 53 -4.41 2.16 5.20
CA ILE A 53 -3.20 2.92 4.86
C ILE A 53 -2.47 3.36 6.14
N ALA A 54 -3.20 3.94 7.10
CA ALA A 54 -2.63 4.33 8.38
C ALA A 54 -2.05 3.14 9.16
N GLU A 55 -2.69 1.97 9.06
CA GLU A 55 -2.17 0.74 9.64
C GLU A 55 -0.88 0.28 8.93
N LEU A 56 -0.84 0.29 7.60
CA LEU A 56 0.38 0.01 6.81
C LEU A 56 1.53 0.97 7.16
N GLU A 57 1.26 2.26 7.32
CA GLU A 57 2.24 3.26 7.74
C GLU A 57 2.85 2.94 9.11
N SER A 58 2.08 2.36 10.04
CA SER A 58 2.56 1.97 11.36
C SER A 58 3.64 0.88 11.31
N TYR A 59 3.64 0.08 10.25
CA TYR A 59 4.64 -0.96 9.99
C TYR A 59 5.86 -0.44 9.23
N SER A 60 5.86 0.81 8.76
CA SER A 60 6.98 1.35 8.00
C SER A 60 8.27 1.41 8.85
N PRO A 61 9.39 0.85 8.37
CA PRO A 61 10.69 0.92 9.03
C PRO A 61 11.26 2.35 9.08
N LEU A 62 10.69 3.30 8.33
CA LEU A 62 10.97 4.73 8.49
C LEU A 62 10.47 5.26 9.84
N ARG A 63 9.42 4.65 10.42
CA ARG A 63 8.89 4.95 11.77
C ARG A 63 9.44 4.02 12.83
N LEU A 64 9.65 2.74 12.47
CA LEU A 64 10.31 1.75 13.32
C LEU A 64 11.82 1.88 13.15
N THR A 65 12.43 2.83 13.88
CA THR A 65 13.88 2.96 14.08
C THR A 65 14.60 1.63 13.92
N ARG A 66 15.25 1.43 12.75
CA ARG A 66 16.23 0.39 12.42
C ARG A 66 16.11 -0.86 13.29
N ILE A 67 15.33 -1.85 12.85
CA ILE A 67 15.36 -3.20 13.45
C ILE A 67 16.75 -3.79 13.21
N THR A 68 17.63 -3.62 14.20
CA THR A 68 18.91 -4.31 14.33
C THR A 68 18.63 -5.70 14.90
N HIS A 69 18.31 -6.68 14.05
CA HIS A 69 18.70 -8.09 14.26
C HIS A 69 18.24 -8.98 13.09
N ASP A 70 19.24 -9.41 12.30
CA ASP A 70 19.51 -10.73 11.69
C ASP A 70 18.44 -11.65 11.06
N ASP A 71 17.13 -11.37 11.12
CA ASP A 71 16.08 -12.24 10.52
C ASP A 71 15.08 -11.49 9.62
N GLY A 72 15.43 -10.26 9.24
CA GLY A 72 14.63 -9.45 8.32
C GLY A 72 14.80 -9.92 6.87
N GLY A 73 13.74 -10.51 6.30
CA GLY A 73 13.67 -10.84 4.88
C GLY A 73 13.10 -9.68 4.06
N SER A 74 13.48 -9.62 2.78
CA SER A 74 12.81 -8.76 1.81
C SER A 74 11.36 -9.19 1.61
N ALA A 75 10.55 -8.28 1.05
CA ALA A 75 9.15 -8.55 0.68
C ALA A 75 9.01 -9.85 -0.14
N PRO A 76 8.11 -10.77 0.25
CA PRO A 76 7.81 -11.93 -0.57
C PRO A 76 7.14 -11.51 -1.88
N PRO A 77 7.32 -12.29 -2.97
CA PRO A 77 6.85 -11.91 -4.31
C PRO A 77 5.35 -11.64 -4.36
N GLU A 78 4.54 -12.43 -3.66
CA GLU A 78 3.09 -12.24 -3.55
C GLU A 78 2.70 -10.86 -2.98
N THR A 79 3.51 -10.32 -2.07
CA THR A 79 3.28 -8.98 -1.49
C THR A 79 3.63 -7.89 -2.48
N LEU A 80 4.71 -8.08 -3.24
CA LEU A 80 5.10 -7.14 -4.29
C LEU A 80 4.07 -7.11 -5.42
N GLU A 81 3.58 -8.28 -5.85
CA GLU A 81 2.53 -8.41 -6.86
C GLU A 81 1.24 -7.72 -6.40
N ALA A 82 0.75 -8.03 -5.20
CA ALA A 82 -0.44 -7.39 -4.64
C ALA A 82 -0.28 -5.87 -4.51
N SER A 83 0.91 -5.40 -4.10
CA SER A 83 1.19 -3.96 -4.02
C SER A 83 1.15 -3.28 -5.39
N ALA A 84 1.65 -3.95 -6.43
CA ALA A 84 1.65 -3.42 -7.78
C ALA A 84 0.24 -3.30 -8.34
N GLU A 85 -0.63 -4.30 -8.11
CA GLU A 85 -2.05 -4.26 -8.50
C GLU A 85 -2.79 -3.09 -7.83
N VAL A 86 -2.53 -2.84 -6.54
CA VAL A 86 -3.11 -1.69 -5.83
C VAL A 86 -2.60 -0.37 -6.39
N VAL A 87 -1.30 -0.23 -6.64
CA VAL A 87 -0.72 0.99 -7.22
C VAL A 87 -1.28 1.26 -8.61
N GLU A 88 -1.49 0.21 -9.41
CA GLU A 88 -2.11 0.32 -10.73
C GLU A 88 -3.58 0.74 -10.64
N SER A 89 -4.36 0.10 -9.75
CA SER A 89 -5.76 0.48 -9.49
C SER A 89 -5.90 1.93 -9.00
N LEU A 90 -4.91 2.42 -8.25
CA LEU A 90 -4.85 3.82 -7.82
C LEU A 90 -4.51 4.76 -8.99
N ARG A 91 -3.78 4.30 -10.02
CA ARG A 91 -3.37 5.13 -11.17
C ARG A 91 -4.47 5.33 -12.20
N GLU A 92 -5.47 4.46 -12.25
CA GLU A 92 -6.58 4.57 -13.19
C GLU A 92 -7.58 5.68 -12.79
N ASP A 93 -7.14 6.94 -12.85
CA ASP A 93 -8.01 8.08 -13.20
C ASP A 93 -7.70 8.44 -14.66
N PRO A 94 -8.54 8.03 -15.62
CA PRO A 94 -8.42 8.57 -16.97
C PRO A 94 -8.82 10.05 -16.91
N PRO A 95 -7.97 11.00 -17.35
CA PRO A 95 -8.44 12.37 -17.54
C PRO A 95 -9.58 12.30 -18.54
N THR A 96 -10.80 12.64 -18.12
CA THR A 96 -11.91 12.86 -19.05
C THR A 96 -11.39 13.80 -20.13
N PRO A 97 -11.28 13.41 -21.41
CA PRO A 97 -10.98 14.36 -22.46
C PRO A 97 -12.12 15.36 -22.44
N ASN A 98 -11.81 16.56 -21.96
CA ASN A 98 -12.75 17.66 -21.81
C ASN A 98 -13.37 17.91 -23.18
N VAL A 99 -14.61 17.46 -23.38
CA VAL A 99 -15.44 17.88 -24.50
C VAL A 99 -15.75 19.35 -24.25
N VAL A 100 -15.16 20.21 -25.06
CA VAL A 100 -15.46 21.64 -25.13
C VAL A 100 -16.02 21.88 -26.54
N PRO A 101 -17.13 22.64 -26.67
CA PRO A 101 -18.14 22.49 -27.74
C PRO A 101 -17.72 22.88 -29.16
#